data_AF-A0A6D2IP58-F1
#
_entry.id   AF-A0A6D2IP58-F1
#
_cell.length_a   1.000
_cell.length_b   1.000
_cell.length_c   1.000
_cell.angle_alpha   90.00
_cell.angle_beta   90.00
_cell.angle_gamma   90.00
#
_symmetry.space_group_name_H-M   'P 1'
#
loop_
_entity.id
_entity.type
_entity.pdbx_description
1 polymer ?
#
loop_
_entity_poly.entity_id
_entity_poly.type
_entity_poly.pdbx_seq_one_letter_code
_entity_poly.pdbx_strand_id
1 'polypeptide(L)'
;MLLRYEDGSTTNFELESMLKERDVMLDQIKETLVFAQERMKNNADKHRRELSFVPGDKVFLKLRPYRQQSVAKRLYQKMAARYYGPFEVLEKIGEVAYRLQLPNDSKIHPVFHVSQLKPVLGSGHQVSALPASFATSLTLVIEPEEIVKTRYNAAGRLEGLVKWKGLPSHEQSLVLASELLNEFPELEDKLLIGEGGIVRTLNRYVRRKERI
;
A
#
# COMPACT_ATOMS: atom_id res chain seq x y z
N MET A 1 -37.51 23.94 -6.31
CA MET A 1 -37.83 23.68 -7.73
C MET A 1 -37.90 25.04 -8.41
N LEU A 2 -37.16 25.26 -9.50
CA LEU A 2 -37.26 26.52 -10.25
C LEU A 2 -38.63 26.56 -10.92
N LEU A 3 -39.37 27.66 -10.73
CA LEU A 3 -40.66 27.86 -11.38
C LEU A 3 -40.44 27.91 -12.90
N ARG A 4 -41.24 27.13 -13.63
CA ARG A 4 -41.35 27.19 -15.08
C ARG A 4 -42.09 28.47 -15.47
N TYR A 5 -41.76 29.01 -16.63
CA TYR A 5 -42.55 30.05 -17.26
C TYR A 5 -43.91 29.48 -17.69
N GLU A 6 -44.96 30.25 -17.46
CA GLU A 6 -46.32 29.96 -17.92
C GLU A 6 -46.70 30.98 -19.02
N ASP A 7 -47.20 30.47 -20.14
CA ASP A 7 -47.58 31.29 -21.30
C ASP A 7 -48.62 32.35 -20.89
N GLY A 8 -48.37 33.61 -21.27
CA GLY A 8 -49.25 34.75 -20.94
C GLY A 8 -48.99 35.40 -19.58
N SER A 9 -47.96 34.97 -18.83
CA SER A 9 -47.57 35.61 -17.56
C SER A 9 -47.00 37.03 -17.74
N THR A 10 -46.61 37.42 -18.97
CA THR A 10 -45.99 38.72 -19.27
C THR A 10 -46.53 39.25 -20.59
N THR A 11 -46.84 40.54 -20.67
CA THR A 11 -47.30 41.21 -21.91
C THR A 11 -46.15 41.67 -22.81
N ASN A 12 -44.91 41.64 -22.32
CA ASN A 12 -43.73 42.00 -23.08
C ASN A 12 -43.21 40.78 -23.85
N PHE A 13 -43.26 40.86 -25.18
CA PHE A 13 -42.84 39.82 -26.11
C PHE A 13 -41.37 39.42 -25.96
N GLU A 14 -40.46 40.39 -25.79
CA GLU A 14 -39.03 40.10 -25.64
C GLU A 14 -38.76 39.34 -24.34
N LEU A 15 -39.42 39.75 -23.25
CA LEU A 15 -39.31 39.09 -21.96
C LEU A 15 -39.87 37.65 -22.00
N GLU A 16 -41.00 37.46 -22.67
CA GLU A 16 -41.60 36.13 -22.88
C GLU A 16 -40.65 35.21 -23.66
N SER A 17 -40.03 35.70 -24.74
CA SER A 17 -39.05 34.92 -25.51
C SER A 17 -37.86 34.50 -24.66
N MET A 18 -37.28 35.43 -23.90
CA MET A 18 -36.15 35.14 -23.01
C MET A 18 -36.48 34.11 -21.93
N LEU A 19 -37.69 34.16 -21.35
CA LEU A 19 -38.12 33.22 -20.31
C LEU A 19 -38.34 31.81 -20.88
N LYS A 20 -38.88 31.70 -22.10
CA LYS A 20 -38.99 30.42 -22.83
C LYS A 20 -37.63 29.83 -23.15
N GLU A 21 -36.71 30.64 -23.67
CA GLU A 21 -35.33 30.22 -23.95
C GLU A 21 -34.60 29.75 -22.68
N ARG A 22 -34.77 30.46 -21.56
CA ARG A 22 -34.22 30.06 -20.26
C ARG A 22 -34.70 28.67 -19.87
N ASP A 23 -35.99 28.38 -20.01
CA ASP A 23 -36.55 27.09 -19.62
C ASP A 23 -36.09 25.94 -20.52
N VAL A 24 -35.97 26.18 -21.82
CA VAL A 24 -35.35 25.23 -22.75
C VAL A 24 -33.89 24.95 -22.36
N MET A 25 -33.13 26.00 -22.03
CA MET A 25 -31.74 25.87 -21.59
C MET A 25 -31.64 25.10 -20.26
N LEU A 26 -32.54 25.35 -19.31
CA LEU A 26 -32.58 24.62 -18.04
C LEU A 26 -32.85 23.13 -18.24
N ASP A 27 -33.68 22.76 -19.21
CA ASP A 27 -33.94 21.36 -19.53
C ASP A 27 -32.73 20.67 -20.14
N GLN A 28 -32.06 21.33 -21.08
CA GLN A 28 -30.80 20.84 -21.64
C GLN A 28 -29.72 20.65 -20.57
N ILE A 29 -29.62 21.59 -19.61
CA ILE A 29 -28.68 21.47 -18.49
C ILE A 29 -29.03 20.26 -17.60
N LYS A 30 -30.32 20.03 -17.32
CA LYS A 30 -30.74 18.85 -16.52
C LYS A 30 -30.41 17.55 -17.25
N GLU A 31 -30.71 17.46 -18.54
CA GLU A 31 -30.46 16.26 -19.34
C GLU A 31 -28.96 15.95 -19.43
N THR A 32 -28.14 16.97 -19.72
CA THR A 32 -26.68 16.83 -19.78
C THR A 32 -26.08 16.43 -18.42
N LEU A 33 -26.64 16.94 -17.32
CA LEU A 33 -26.24 16.57 -15.97
C LEU A 33 -26.56 15.11 -15.67
N VAL A 34 -27.77 14.63 -16.02
CA VAL A 34 -28.15 13.21 -15.87
C VAL A 34 -27.22 12.32 -16.68
N PHE A 35 -26.98 12.66 -17.96
CA PHE A 35 -26.06 11.91 -18.81
C PHE A 35 -24.62 11.88 -18.25
N ALA A 36 -24.14 13.00 -17.71
CA ALA A 36 -22.84 13.06 -17.05
C ALA A 36 -22.78 12.16 -15.81
N GLN A 37 -23.83 12.14 -14.97
CA GLN A 37 -23.93 11.25 -13.81
C GLN A 37 -23.93 9.77 -14.23
N GLU A 38 -24.70 9.41 -15.25
CA GLU A 38 -24.71 8.04 -15.79
C GLU A 38 -23.34 7.63 -16.31
N ARG A 39 -22.66 8.51 -17.06
CA ARG A 39 -21.30 8.26 -17.54
C ARG A 39 -20.31 8.07 -16.39
N MET A 40 -20.42 8.88 -15.33
CA MET A 40 -19.59 8.74 -14.12
C MET A 40 -19.84 7.39 -13.44
N LYS A 41 -21.11 7.00 -13.27
CA LYS A 41 -21.50 5.72 -12.68
C LYS A 41 -20.94 4.55 -13.51
N ASN A 42 -21.20 4.54 -14.81
CA ASN A 42 -20.72 3.49 -15.72
C ASN A 42 -19.19 3.35 -15.68
N ASN A 43 -18.47 4.47 -15.64
CA ASN A 43 -17.00 4.44 -15.56
C ASN A 43 -16.50 3.96 -14.17
N ALA A 44 -17.17 4.36 -13.10
CA ALA A 44 -16.82 3.93 -11.73
C ALA A 44 -17.07 2.43 -11.52
N ASP A 45 -18.17 1.91 -12.08
CA ASP A 45 -18.60 0.52 -11.90
C ASP A 45 -17.90 -0.45 -12.88
N LYS A 46 -17.32 0.05 -13.98
CA LYS A 46 -16.63 -0.76 -15.02
C LYS A 46 -15.63 -1.81 -14.49
N HIS A 47 -14.97 -1.51 -13.37
CA HIS A 47 -13.96 -2.39 -12.77
C HIS A 47 -14.37 -2.96 -11.40
N ARG A 48 -15.57 -2.62 -10.91
CA ARG A 48 -16.11 -3.18 -9.68
C ARG A 48 -16.70 -4.55 -10.03
N ARG A 49 -16.44 -5.52 -9.18
CA ARG A 49 -17.03 -6.86 -9.27
C ARG A 49 -17.69 -7.14 -7.94
N GLU A 50 -18.93 -7.63 -8.00
CA GLU A 50 -19.58 -8.17 -6.83
C GLU A 50 -18.87 -9.48 -6.48
N LEU A 51 -18.13 -9.43 -5.37
CA LEU A 51 -17.52 -10.60 -4.77
C LEU A 51 -18.38 -10.96 -3.57
N SER A 52 -18.74 -12.23 -3.45
CA SER A 52 -19.40 -12.78 -2.27
C SER A 52 -18.63 -14.02 -1.84
N PHE A 53 -18.59 -14.23 -0.53
CA PHE A 53 -17.91 -15.37 0.09
C PHE A 53 -18.89 -16.08 1.01
N VAL A 54 -18.72 -17.39 1.14
CA VAL A 54 -19.49 -18.25 2.03
C VAL A 54 -18.62 -18.63 3.23
N PRO A 55 -19.19 -18.84 4.44
CA PRO A 55 -18.45 -19.44 5.55
C PRO A 55 -17.75 -20.73 5.11
N GLY A 56 -16.45 -20.86 5.42
CA GLY A 56 -15.58 -21.95 4.97
C GLY A 56 -14.70 -21.62 3.75
N ASP A 57 -14.99 -20.53 3.03
CA ASP A 57 -14.13 -20.09 1.92
C ASP A 57 -12.77 -19.63 2.42
N LYS A 58 -11.72 -19.99 1.67
CA LYS A 58 -10.36 -19.49 1.91
C LYS A 58 -10.11 -18.23 1.10
N VAL A 59 -9.72 -17.15 1.78
CA VAL A 59 -9.45 -15.83 1.19
C VAL A 59 -8.10 -15.28 1.62
N PHE A 60 -7.47 -14.56 0.71
CA PHE A 60 -6.31 -13.72 1.00
C PHE A 60 -6.74 -12.36 1.52
N LEU A 61 -6.13 -11.92 2.62
CA LEU A 61 -6.37 -10.59 3.20
C LEU A 61 -5.35 -9.58 2.68
N LYS A 62 -5.85 -8.46 2.17
CA LYS A 62 -5.06 -7.32 1.71
C LYS A 62 -4.69 -6.40 2.87
N LEU A 63 -3.44 -6.41 3.29
CA LEU A 63 -2.92 -5.47 4.29
C LEU A 63 -2.07 -4.38 3.63
N ARG A 64 -2.06 -3.18 4.21
CA ARG A 64 -1.19 -2.08 3.78
C ARG A 64 -0.28 -1.66 4.94
N PRO A 65 0.84 -2.35 5.16
CA PRO A 65 1.74 -2.07 6.29
C PRO A 65 2.20 -0.61 6.35
N TYR A 66 2.40 0.05 5.19
CA TYR A 66 2.87 1.44 5.11
C TYR A 66 1.90 2.49 5.67
N ARG A 67 0.58 2.23 5.65
CA ARG A 67 -0.42 3.16 6.22
C ARG A 67 -0.77 2.85 7.67
N GLN A 68 -0.42 1.66 8.14
CA GLN A 68 -0.63 1.18 9.50
C GLN A 68 0.72 1.13 10.20
N GLN A 69 1.29 2.31 10.48
CA GLN A 69 2.55 2.44 11.22
C GLN A 69 2.50 1.75 12.59
N SER A 70 1.30 1.58 13.14
CA SER A 70 1.02 0.92 14.41
C SER A 70 1.05 -0.61 14.36
N VAL A 71 1.34 -1.24 13.21
CA VAL A 71 1.18 -2.70 13.09
C VAL A 71 2.49 -3.41 12.75
N ALA A 72 3.44 -2.75 12.08
CA ALA A 72 4.82 -3.24 11.94
C ALA A 72 5.74 -2.18 11.29
N LYS A 73 6.84 -1.80 11.96
CA LYS A 73 7.91 -0.99 11.34
C LYS A 73 8.86 -1.92 10.57
N ARG A 74 8.57 -2.19 9.30
CA ARG A 74 9.48 -2.91 8.39
C ARG A 74 10.46 -1.94 7.75
N LEU A 75 11.74 -2.32 7.64
CA LEU A 75 12.79 -1.53 6.96
C LEU A 75 12.42 -1.21 5.49
N TYR A 76 11.72 -2.12 4.79
CA TYR A 76 11.29 -1.92 3.40
C TYR A 76 9.78 -2.14 3.20
N GLN A 77 8.94 -1.29 3.79
CA GLN A 77 7.47 -1.35 3.67
C GLN A 77 6.95 -1.34 2.21
N LYS A 78 7.72 -0.81 1.25
CA LYS A 78 7.35 -0.78 -0.17
C LYS A 78 7.47 -2.15 -0.88
N MET A 79 8.29 -3.07 -0.35
CA MET A 79 8.50 -4.41 -0.93
C MET A 79 7.79 -5.53 -0.16
N ALA A 80 6.98 -5.20 0.84
CA ALA A 80 6.21 -6.20 1.58
C ALA A 80 5.11 -6.82 0.70
N ALA A 81 4.82 -8.11 0.94
CA ALA A 81 3.65 -8.77 0.36
C ALA A 81 2.38 -7.94 0.64
N ARG A 82 1.51 -7.82 -0.37
CA ARG A 82 0.26 -7.06 -0.26
C ARG A 82 -0.89 -7.91 0.29
N TYR A 83 -0.85 -9.21 0.01
CA TYR A 83 -1.87 -10.18 0.38
C TYR A 83 -1.23 -11.23 1.29
N TYR A 84 -1.93 -11.58 2.36
CA TYR A 84 -1.44 -12.47 3.41
C TYR A 84 -2.44 -13.59 3.63
N GLY A 85 -1.89 -14.80 3.90
CA GLY A 85 -2.58 -16.00 4.35
C GLY A 85 -3.75 -16.49 3.48
N PRO A 86 -4.01 -17.80 3.38
CA PRO A 86 -5.38 -18.23 3.25
C PRO A 86 -6.02 -18.17 4.64
N PHE A 87 -6.92 -17.21 4.87
CA PHE A 87 -7.77 -17.18 6.04
C PHE A 87 -9.14 -17.74 5.70
N GLU A 88 -9.73 -18.47 6.64
CA GLU A 88 -11.08 -18.98 6.50
C GLU A 88 -12.09 -17.89 6.86
N VAL A 89 -13.15 -17.76 6.06
CA VAL A 89 -14.30 -16.93 6.38
C VAL A 89 -15.14 -17.66 7.41
N LEU A 90 -15.31 -17.08 8.61
CA LEU A 90 -16.13 -17.65 9.68
C LEU A 90 -17.61 -17.33 9.49
N GLU A 91 -17.90 -16.05 9.23
CA GLU A 91 -19.27 -15.56 9.10
C GLU A 91 -19.32 -14.32 8.21
N LYS A 92 -20.50 -14.10 7.61
CA LYS A 92 -20.84 -12.88 6.88
C LYS A 92 -21.62 -11.95 7.83
N ILE A 93 -20.97 -10.88 8.28
CA ILE A 93 -21.54 -9.91 9.23
C ILE A 93 -22.52 -8.96 8.54
N GLY A 94 -22.28 -8.65 7.27
CA GLY A 94 -23.17 -7.84 6.46
C GLY A 94 -22.94 -8.10 4.98
N GLU A 95 -23.61 -7.33 4.12
CA GLU A 95 -23.49 -7.50 2.66
C GLU A 95 -22.04 -7.42 2.18
N VAL A 96 -21.25 -6.54 2.81
CA VAL A 96 -19.88 -6.21 2.39
C VAL A 96 -18.83 -6.51 3.46
N ALA A 97 -19.22 -7.03 4.62
CA ALA A 97 -18.31 -7.24 5.76
C ALA A 97 -18.28 -8.73 6.18
N TYR A 98 -17.08 -9.27 6.30
CA TYR A 98 -16.83 -10.68 6.61
C TYR A 98 -15.88 -10.81 7.78
N ARG A 99 -16.13 -11.80 8.63
CA ARG A 99 -15.24 -12.16 9.73
C ARG A 99 -14.31 -13.28 9.29
N LEU A 100 -13.02 -13.10 9.50
CA LEU A 100 -12.00 -14.08 9.19
C LEU A 100 -11.49 -14.77 10.45
N GLN A 101 -11.07 -16.02 10.29
CA GLN A 101 -10.30 -16.75 11.28
C GLN A 101 -8.85 -16.28 11.24
N LEU A 102 -8.54 -15.26 12.04
CA LEU A 102 -7.17 -14.83 12.27
C LEU A 102 -6.53 -15.64 13.41
N PRO A 103 -5.20 -15.81 13.43
CA PRO A 103 -4.50 -16.34 14.59
C PRO A 103 -4.79 -15.51 15.84
N ASN A 104 -4.92 -16.16 16.99
CA ASN A 104 -5.25 -15.51 18.27
C ASN A 104 -4.24 -14.43 18.68
N ASP A 105 -2.99 -14.55 18.23
CA ASP A 105 -1.96 -13.57 18.52
C ASP A 105 -2.13 -12.27 17.69
N SER A 106 -2.96 -12.28 16.65
CA SER A 106 -3.12 -11.13 15.76
C SER A 106 -3.82 -9.97 16.47
N LYS A 107 -3.17 -8.80 16.49
CA LYS A 107 -3.77 -7.54 16.99
C LYS A 107 -4.72 -6.87 15.99
N ILE A 108 -5.01 -7.49 14.85
CA ILE A 108 -5.87 -6.94 13.81
C ILE A 108 -7.32 -7.35 14.10
N HIS A 109 -8.26 -6.42 13.98
CA HIS A 109 -9.68 -6.75 14.08
C HIS A 109 -10.06 -7.78 13.00
N PRO A 110 -10.79 -8.86 13.34
CA PRO A 110 -11.05 -9.98 12.41
C PRO A 110 -12.11 -9.66 11.35
N VAL A 111 -12.68 -8.45 11.34
CA VAL A 111 -13.77 -8.04 10.44
C VAL A 111 -13.23 -7.16 9.34
N PHE A 112 -13.43 -7.57 8.09
CA PHE A 112 -12.90 -6.89 6.92
C PHE A 112 -13.96 -6.66 5.85
N HIS A 113 -13.77 -5.59 5.09
CA HIS A 113 -14.61 -5.26 3.94
C HIS A 113 -14.23 -6.13 2.73
N VAL A 114 -15.20 -6.51 1.90
CA VAL A 114 -15.02 -7.43 0.75
C VAL A 114 -13.91 -7.01 -0.22
N SER A 115 -13.69 -5.70 -0.38
CA SER A 115 -12.64 -5.13 -1.23
C SER A 115 -11.21 -5.39 -0.74
N GLN A 116 -11.07 -5.84 0.50
CA GLN A 116 -9.80 -6.25 1.10
C GLN A 116 -9.58 -7.77 1.00
N LEU A 117 -10.55 -8.52 0.51
CA LEU A 117 -10.50 -9.97 0.39
C LEU A 117 -10.28 -10.38 -1.06
N LYS A 118 -9.56 -11.48 -1.27
CA LYS A 118 -9.38 -12.08 -2.58
C LYS A 118 -9.55 -13.60 -2.48
N PRO A 119 -10.36 -14.25 -3.31
CA PRO A 119 -10.49 -15.71 -3.28
C PRO A 119 -9.15 -16.39 -3.57
N VAL A 120 -8.91 -17.51 -2.90
CA VAL A 120 -7.77 -18.38 -3.17
C VAL A 120 -8.13 -19.28 -4.36
N LEU A 121 -7.40 -19.16 -5.49
CA LEU A 121 -7.68 -19.91 -6.72
C LEU A 121 -6.53 -20.87 -7.05
N GLY A 122 -6.66 -22.15 -6.68
CA GLY A 122 -5.67 -23.21 -6.95
C GLY A 122 -4.86 -23.67 -5.73
N SER A 123 -4.18 -24.81 -5.86
CA SER A 123 -3.51 -25.56 -4.78
C SER A 123 -2.01 -25.29 -4.60
N GLY A 124 -1.41 -24.41 -5.41
CA GLY A 124 0.05 -24.21 -5.47
C GLY A 124 0.57 -22.87 -4.95
N HIS A 125 -0.03 -22.28 -3.91
CA HIS A 125 0.38 -20.96 -3.42
C HIS A 125 1.49 -21.07 -2.39
N GLN A 126 2.66 -20.46 -2.65
CA GLN A 126 3.63 -20.17 -1.59
C GLN A 126 3.02 -19.15 -0.63
N VAL A 127 2.76 -19.61 0.59
CA VAL A 127 2.04 -18.87 1.61
C VAL A 127 3.01 -17.90 2.30
N SER A 128 2.78 -16.60 2.17
CA SER A 128 3.33 -15.65 3.15
C SER A 128 2.40 -15.65 4.36
N ALA A 129 2.83 -16.34 5.42
CA ALA A 129 2.16 -16.29 6.71
C ALA A 129 2.10 -14.85 7.21
N LEU A 130 1.19 -14.55 8.14
CA LEU A 130 1.22 -13.26 8.82
C LEU A 130 2.61 -13.08 9.43
N PRO A 131 3.28 -11.95 9.16
CA PRO A 131 4.57 -11.69 9.78
C PRO A 131 4.40 -11.71 11.31
N ALA A 132 5.36 -12.31 12.02
CA ALA A 132 5.36 -12.36 13.49
C ALA A 132 5.21 -10.98 14.17
N SER A 133 5.51 -9.90 13.46
CA SER A 133 5.27 -8.51 13.89
C SER A 133 3.80 -8.15 14.13
N PHE A 134 2.86 -8.87 13.50
CA PHE A 134 1.42 -8.67 13.73
C PHE A 134 0.93 -9.44 14.97
N ALA A 135 1.72 -10.40 15.45
CA ALA A 135 1.46 -11.22 16.62
C ALA A 135 2.09 -10.60 17.89
N THR A 136 3.34 -10.15 17.80
CA THR A 136 4.14 -9.83 18.98
C THR A 136 4.70 -8.42 18.88
N SER A 137 3.98 -7.48 19.51
CA SER A 137 4.42 -6.11 19.80
C SER A 137 4.65 -5.16 18.60
N LEU A 138 4.48 -3.87 18.87
CA LEU A 138 4.46 -2.74 17.92
C LEU A 138 5.85 -2.36 17.35
N THR A 139 6.84 -3.23 17.53
CA THR A 139 8.23 -3.02 17.13
C THR A 139 8.78 -4.36 16.62
N LEU A 140 9.08 -4.41 15.32
CA LEU A 140 9.95 -5.45 14.76
C LEU A 140 11.35 -5.22 15.34
N VAL A 141 11.63 -5.78 16.50
CA VAL A 141 13.01 -5.95 16.95
C VAL A 141 13.51 -7.20 16.22
N ILE A 142 13.95 -7.00 14.98
CA ILE A 142 14.68 -8.04 14.27
C ILE A 142 16.09 -7.99 14.85
N GLU A 143 16.47 -9.02 15.61
CA GLU A 143 17.82 -9.12 16.14
C GLU A 143 18.79 -9.54 15.01
N PRO A 144 19.86 -8.77 14.76
CA PRO A 144 20.94 -9.20 13.89
C PRO A 144 21.63 -10.47 14.46
N GLU A 145 21.67 -11.55 13.69
CA GLU A 145 22.33 -12.81 14.07
C GLU A 145 23.85 -12.73 13.82
N GLU A 146 24.21 -12.28 12.61
CA GLU A 146 25.60 -12.23 12.18
C GLU A 146 25.80 -11.23 11.03
N ILE A 147 26.98 -10.60 11.00
CA ILE A 147 27.42 -9.78 9.87
C ILE A 147 28.18 -10.69 8.90
N VAL A 148 27.56 -10.98 7.76
CA VAL A 148 28.09 -11.92 6.76
C VAL A 148 29.19 -11.29 5.91
N LYS A 149 29.07 -9.99 5.62
CA LYS A 149 30.00 -9.29 4.73
C LYS A 149 29.98 -7.79 5.01
N THR A 150 31.09 -7.10 4.76
CA THR A 150 31.17 -5.63 4.82
C THR A 150 31.55 -5.05 3.45
N ARG A 151 31.06 -3.85 3.15
CA ARG A 151 31.45 -3.09 1.95
C ARG A 151 31.37 -1.58 2.21
N TYR A 152 32.13 -0.80 1.46
CA TYR A 152 31.94 0.65 1.41
C TYR A 152 30.96 1.02 0.29
N ASN A 153 30.01 1.91 0.59
CA ASN A 153 29.12 2.46 -0.42
C ASN A 153 29.77 3.60 -1.21
N ALA A 154 29.09 4.06 -2.28
CA ALA A 154 29.61 5.13 -3.13
C ALA A 154 29.84 6.47 -2.40
N ALA A 155 29.26 6.64 -1.21
CA ALA A 155 29.45 7.79 -0.33
C ALA A 155 30.56 7.58 0.73
N GLY A 156 31.28 6.46 0.68
CA GLY A 156 32.37 6.13 1.61
C GLY A 156 31.92 5.64 2.98
N ARG A 157 30.63 5.30 3.16
CA ARG A 157 30.11 4.76 4.43
C ARG A 157 30.18 3.24 4.44
N LEU A 158 30.49 2.67 5.60
CA LEU A 158 30.57 1.23 5.81
C LEU A 158 29.16 0.63 5.93
N GLU A 159 28.86 -0.33 5.07
CA GLU A 159 27.64 -1.14 5.10
C GLU A 159 27.99 -2.58 5.47
N GLY A 160 27.29 -3.14 6.46
CA GLY A 160 27.32 -4.55 6.81
C GLY A 160 26.12 -5.28 6.21
N LEU A 161 26.36 -6.42 5.56
CA LEU A 161 25.34 -7.37 5.16
C LEU A 161 24.97 -8.21 6.38
N VAL A 162 23.77 -7.98 6.90
CA VAL A 162 23.28 -8.58 8.14
C VAL A 162 22.41 -9.78 7.79
N LYS A 163 22.73 -10.92 8.41
CA LYS A 163 21.83 -12.06 8.54
C LYS A 163 20.99 -11.86 9.78
N TRP A 164 19.69 -11.96 9.61
CA TRP A 164 18.71 -11.70 10.66
C TRP A 164 18.24 -13.00 11.31
N LYS A 165 18.11 -12.99 12.63
CA LYS A 165 17.70 -14.16 13.40
C LYS A 165 16.30 -14.61 12.99
N GLY A 166 16.20 -15.85 12.50
CA GLY A 166 14.93 -16.47 12.10
C GLY A 166 14.44 -16.13 10.68
N LEU A 167 15.23 -15.40 9.87
CA LEU A 167 14.94 -15.17 8.45
C LEU A 167 15.90 -16.01 7.57
N PRO A 168 15.42 -16.55 6.43
CA PRO A 168 16.25 -17.31 5.49
C PRO A 168 17.35 -16.43 4.85
N SER A 169 18.44 -17.04 4.41
CA SER A 169 19.64 -16.36 3.90
C SER A 169 19.41 -15.38 2.73
N HIS A 170 18.28 -15.47 2.02
CA HIS A 170 17.97 -14.53 0.93
C HIS A 170 17.32 -13.22 1.41
N GLU A 171 16.91 -13.13 2.67
CA GLU A 171 16.39 -11.90 3.29
C GLU A 171 17.50 -11.09 4.00
N GLN A 172 18.78 -11.46 3.77
CA GLN A 172 19.93 -10.68 4.22
C GLN A 172 19.86 -9.24 3.69
N SER A 173 20.09 -8.26 4.56
CA SER A 173 19.95 -6.84 4.20
C SER A 173 21.25 -6.08 4.47
N LEU A 174 21.56 -5.11 3.61
CA LEU A 174 22.69 -4.21 3.80
C LEU A 174 22.26 -3.04 4.68
N VAL A 175 22.87 -2.94 5.86
CA VAL A 175 22.60 -1.89 6.86
C VAL A 175 23.86 -1.08 7.07
N LEU A 176 23.72 0.23 7.27
CA LEU A 176 24.85 1.08 7.62
C LEU A 176 25.42 0.64 8.97
N ALA A 177 26.72 0.39 9.03
CA ALA A 177 27.37 -0.04 10.25
C ALA A 177 27.07 0.96 11.39
N SER A 178 27.19 2.27 11.15
CA SER A 178 26.89 3.30 12.16
C SER A 178 25.48 3.24 12.74
N GLU A 179 24.48 2.88 11.94
CA GLU A 179 23.10 2.74 12.42
C GLU A 179 22.94 1.42 13.20
N LEU A 180 23.61 0.36 12.74
CA LEU A 180 23.61 -0.94 13.37
C LEU A 180 24.33 -0.95 14.73
N LEU A 181 25.50 -0.32 14.87
CA LEU A 181 26.20 -0.20 16.16
C LEU A 181 25.37 0.62 17.16
N ASN A 182 24.66 1.66 16.70
CA ASN A 182 23.86 2.51 17.56
C ASN A 182 22.62 1.77 18.11
N GLU A 183 22.02 0.89 17.31
CA GLU A 183 20.87 0.07 17.75
C GLU A 183 21.29 -1.24 18.43
N PHE A 184 22.45 -1.81 18.08
CA PHE A 184 22.96 -3.09 18.56
C PHE A 184 24.48 -3.04 18.81
N PRO A 185 24.93 -2.45 19.93
CA PRO A 185 26.35 -2.29 20.26
C PRO A 185 27.07 -3.62 20.52
N GLU A 186 26.36 -4.73 20.72
CA GLU A 186 26.97 -6.06 20.90
C GLU A 186 27.55 -6.65 19.60
N LEU A 187 27.29 -6.04 18.44
CA LEU A 187 27.82 -6.47 17.15
C LEU A 187 29.05 -5.70 16.67
N GLU A 188 29.60 -4.79 17.48
CA GLU A 188 30.84 -4.07 17.18
C GLU A 188 31.98 -5.06 16.85
N ASP A 189 32.13 -6.09 17.67
CA ASP A 189 33.19 -7.10 17.57
C ASP A 189 33.04 -8.03 16.34
N LYS A 190 31.87 -8.03 15.69
CA LYS A 190 31.56 -8.86 14.51
C LYS A 190 31.69 -8.11 13.19
N LEU A 191 32.08 -6.84 13.21
CA LEU A 191 32.43 -6.12 12.00
C LEU A 191 33.74 -6.68 11.47
N LEU A 192 33.62 -7.65 10.56
CA LEU A 192 34.73 -8.16 9.77
C LEU A 192 35.26 -7.02 8.89
N ILE A 193 36.16 -6.20 9.43
CA ILE A 193 37.00 -5.30 8.64
C ILE A 193 38.05 -6.21 8.00
N GLY A 194 37.64 -6.89 6.94
CA GLY A 194 38.53 -7.72 6.15
C GLY A 194 39.71 -6.89 5.68
N GLU A 195 40.91 -7.32 6.04
CA GLU A 195 42.17 -6.84 5.50
C GLU A 195 42.12 -6.79 3.95
N GLY A 196 42.52 -5.65 3.40
CA GLY A 196 43.13 -5.48 2.07
C GLY A 196 42.48 -6.14 0.84
N GLY A 197 41.94 -5.33 -0.08
CA GLY A 197 41.82 -5.77 -1.47
C GLY A 197 41.08 -4.84 -2.44
N ILE A 198 41.87 -4.17 -3.28
CA ILE A 198 41.55 -3.52 -4.57
C ILE A 198 40.98 -2.09 -4.52
N VAL A 199 41.94 -1.18 -4.67
CA VAL A 199 41.86 0.22 -5.06
C VAL A 199 40.87 0.42 -6.23
N ARG A 200 39.70 1.01 -5.94
CA ARG A 200 39.03 1.88 -6.90
C ARG A 200 39.27 3.30 -6.45
N THR A 201 40.34 3.91 -6.93
CA THR A 201 40.45 5.36 -6.94
C THR A 201 39.19 5.88 -7.63
N LEU A 202 38.30 6.52 -6.86
CA LEU A 202 37.24 7.33 -7.42
C LEU A 202 37.93 8.49 -8.12
N ASN A 203 38.24 8.32 -9.41
CA ASN A 203 38.67 9.41 -10.27
C ASN A 203 37.52 10.42 -10.31
N ARG A 204 37.64 11.44 -9.47
CA ARG A 204 36.76 12.59 -9.44
C ARG A 204 37.02 13.38 -10.73
N TYR A 205 36.11 13.27 -11.69
CA TYR A 205 36.15 14.06 -12.91
C TYR A 205 35.97 15.54 -12.54
N VAL A 206 37.05 16.33 -12.59
CA VAL A 206 37.00 17.78 -12.41
C VAL A 206 36.92 18.42 -13.79
N ARG A 207 35.74 18.98 -14.13
CA ARG A 207 35.55 19.76 -15.36
C ARG A 207 36.33 21.07 -15.24
N ARG A 208 37.42 21.19 -16.00
CA ARG A 208 38.21 22.43 -16.12
C ARG A 208 37.30 23.53 -16.68
N LYS A 209 37.01 24.56 -15.88
CA LYS A 209 36.43 25.81 -16.39
C LYS A 209 37.54 26.58 -17.09
N GLU A 210 37.46 26.70 -18.41
CA GLU A 210 38.21 27.73 -19.14
C GLU A 210 37.65 29.09 -18.73
N ARG A 211 38.55 29.99 -18.31
CA ARG A 211 38.25 31.41 -18.15
C ARG A 211 38.41 32.08 -19.51
N ILE A 212 37.42 32.90 -19.86
CA ILE A 212 37.48 33.90 -20.93
C ILE A 212 38.60 34.90 -20.62
#